data_AF-A0A024TZJ7-F1
#
_entry.id   AF-A0A024TZJ7-F1
#
_cell.length_a   1.000
_cell.length_b   1.000
_cell.length_c   1.000
_cell.angle_alpha   90.00
_cell.angle_beta   90.00
_cell.angle_gamma   90.00
#
_symmetry.space_group_name_H-M   'P 1'
#
loop_
_entity.id
_entity.type
_entity.pdbx_description
1 polymer ?
#
loop_
_entity_poly.entity_id
_entity_poly.type
_entity_poly.pdbx_seq_one_letter_code
_entity_poly.pdbx_strand_id
1 'polypeptide(L)'
;MRQQHGEIKMHRQNGNGSGLSLERFIRGKARPNKGKGESAGGKRKRVEKAVLLRNYRKEKQRVNAPAPATAADDSNAPKSFYDKFFATIKNDGDDNISSKSMHKSPTTHKPDPLFKAKRKAQLVKDERNVKRQIIEQKVKEKEKKVEKRKKRHVKLSLRTKTGQPVVKHQIKDILAKLKSSQ
;
A
#
# COMPACT_ATOMS: atom_id res chain seq x y z
N MET A 1 -40.80 27.95 -43.66
CA MET A 1 -41.35 26.69 -43.09
C MET A 1 -40.23 25.64 -43.10
N ARG A 2 -39.32 25.61 -42.12
CA ARG A 2 -39.31 24.69 -40.95
C ARG A 2 -39.98 23.33 -41.18
N GLN A 3 -39.19 22.26 -41.12
CA GLN A 3 -39.27 21.12 -40.18
C GLN A 3 -38.37 19.97 -40.72
N GLN A 4 -37.70 19.08 -40.00
CA GLN A 4 -37.20 18.86 -38.63
C GLN A 4 -36.22 17.67 -38.79
N HIS A 5 -35.09 17.67 -38.09
CA HIS A 5 -34.17 16.54 -38.06
C HIS A 5 -34.74 15.39 -37.23
N GLY A 6 -34.75 14.16 -37.77
CA GLY A 6 -35.00 12.93 -37.03
C GLY A 6 -33.77 12.04 -37.02
N GLU A 7 -33.04 12.01 -35.91
CA GLU A 7 -31.93 11.09 -35.67
C GLU A 7 -32.42 9.65 -35.53
N ILE A 8 -31.96 8.74 -36.38
CA ILE A 8 -32.13 7.29 -36.20
C ILE A 8 -30.97 6.80 -35.31
N LYS A 9 -31.27 6.60 -34.02
CA LYS A 9 -30.40 5.88 -33.09
C LYS A 9 -30.26 4.42 -33.55
N MET A 10 -29.13 4.09 -34.16
CA MET A 10 -28.73 2.71 -34.44
C MET A 10 -28.36 1.99 -33.13
N HIS A 11 -29.37 1.50 -32.42
CA HIS A 11 -29.21 0.49 -31.38
C HIS A 11 -28.72 -0.81 -32.03
N ARG A 12 -27.40 -1.05 -31.99
CA ARG A 12 -26.83 -2.36 -32.27
C ARG A 12 -26.98 -3.25 -31.04
N GLN A 13 -28.19 -3.78 -30.85
CA GLN A 13 -28.33 -5.11 -30.27
C GLN A 13 -28.47 -6.07 -31.44
N ASN A 14 -27.53 -7.02 -31.58
CA ASN A 14 -27.73 -8.31 -32.22
C ASN A 14 -26.47 -9.16 -31.99
N GLY A 15 -26.63 -10.29 -31.31
CA GLY A 15 -25.57 -11.28 -31.14
C GLY A 15 -25.64 -12.07 -29.83
N ASN A 16 -26.82 -12.58 -29.46
CA ASN A 16 -26.91 -13.70 -28.53
C ASN A 16 -26.22 -14.92 -29.17
N GLY A 17 -25.29 -15.54 -28.44
CA GLY A 17 -24.95 -16.95 -28.63
C GLY A 17 -23.70 -17.29 -29.47
N SER A 18 -22.68 -17.77 -28.75
CA SER A 18 -21.55 -18.58 -29.22
C SER A 18 -20.37 -17.89 -29.91
N GLY A 19 -19.16 -18.18 -29.42
CA GLY A 19 -17.90 -17.83 -30.08
C GLY A 19 -17.12 -16.74 -29.35
N LEU A 20 -16.19 -17.17 -28.48
CA LEU A 20 -15.03 -16.45 -27.92
C LEU A 20 -14.90 -14.97 -28.34
N SER A 21 -14.98 -14.03 -27.38
CA SER A 21 -14.62 -12.63 -27.64
C SER A 21 -13.24 -12.55 -28.30
N LEU A 22 -13.05 -11.62 -29.24
CA LEU A 22 -11.79 -11.42 -29.96
C LEU A 22 -10.59 -11.28 -28.98
N GLU A 23 -10.83 -10.67 -27.82
CA GLU A 23 -9.83 -10.57 -26.75
C GLU A 23 -9.46 -11.94 -26.14
N ARG A 24 -10.40 -12.88 -26.09
CA ARG A 24 -10.19 -14.26 -25.62
C ARG A 24 -9.55 -15.15 -26.69
N PHE A 25 -9.76 -14.85 -27.97
CA PHE A 25 -9.00 -15.45 -29.07
C PHE A 25 -7.53 -14.99 -29.05
N ILE A 26 -7.29 -13.68 -28.96
CA ILE A 26 -5.94 -13.09 -28.94
C ILE A 26 -5.15 -13.46 -27.67
N ARG A 27 -5.81 -13.54 -26.49
CA ARG A 27 -5.14 -13.92 -25.22
C ARG A 27 -5.08 -15.44 -25.00
N GLY A 28 -5.66 -16.24 -25.90
CA GLY A 28 -5.77 -17.69 -25.78
C GLY A 28 -6.56 -18.16 -24.55
N LYS A 29 -6.60 -19.48 -24.31
CA LYS A 29 -7.10 -20.07 -23.05
C LYS A 29 -6.13 -19.77 -21.89
N ALA A 30 -5.90 -18.50 -21.58
CA ALA A 30 -5.37 -18.13 -20.28
C ALA A 30 -6.38 -18.63 -19.25
N ARG A 31 -6.02 -19.72 -18.56
CA ARG A 31 -6.84 -20.37 -17.52
C ARG A 31 -7.46 -19.30 -16.63
N PRO A 32 -8.75 -19.38 -16.27
CA PRO A 32 -9.25 -18.57 -15.17
C PRO A 32 -8.34 -18.88 -13.99
N ASN A 33 -7.64 -17.86 -13.52
CA ASN A 33 -6.65 -18.03 -12.48
C ASN A 33 -7.35 -18.24 -11.14
N LYS A 34 -8.03 -19.37 -10.99
CA LYS A 34 -8.46 -19.87 -9.67
C LYS A 34 -7.26 -20.23 -8.79
N GLY A 35 -6.03 -20.12 -9.32
CA GLY A 35 -4.79 -20.30 -8.58
C GLY A 35 -3.61 -19.49 -9.10
N LYS A 36 -3.77 -18.27 -9.67
CA LYS A 36 -2.57 -17.43 -9.84
C LYS A 36 -2.12 -16.92 -8.49
N GLY A 37 -1.10 -17.60 -8.00
CA GLY A 37 0.01 -16.97 -7.35
C GLY A 37 -0.37 -16.46 -5.99
N GLU A 38 -0.10 -17.29 -5.00
CA GLU A 38 0.23 -16.80 -3.67
C GLU A 38 1.44 -15.88 -3.75
N SER A 39 1.27 -14.67 -4.31
CA SER A 39 2.26 -13.61 -4.17
C SER A 39 2.50 -13.46 -2.67
N ALA A 40 3.72 -13.10 -2.27
CA ALA A 40 4.02 -12.86 -0.86
C ALA A 40 2.98 -11.90 -0.22
N GLY A 41 2.41 -10.98 -1.03
CA GLY A 41 1.29 -10.12 -0.62
C GLY A 41 -0.04 -10.86 -0.38
N GLY A 42 -0.39 -11.86 -1.19
CA GLY A 42 -1.61 -12.66 -1.01
C GLY A 42 -1.56 -13.59 0.22
N LYS A 43 -0.41 -14.20 0.51
CA LYS A 43 -0.23 -14.98 1.75
C LYS A 43 -0.33 -14.08 2.99
N ARG A 44 0.36 -12.93 2.97
CA ARG A 44 0.33 -11.94 4.06
C ARG A 44 -1.09 -11.46 4.35
N LYS A 45 -1.87 -11.10 3.34
CA LYS A 45 -3.27 -10.67 3.50
C LYS A 45 -4.16 -11.75 4.12
N ARG A 46 -3.95 -13.03 3.79
CA ARG A 46 -4.70 -14.14 4.41
C ARG A 46 -4.32 -14.35 5.87
N VAL A 47 -3.02 -14.27 6.20
CA VAL A 47 -2.54 -14.36 7.59
C VAL A 47 -3.07 -13.19 8.41
N GLU A 48 -3.00 -11.97 7.89
CA GLU A 48 -3.53 -10.76 8.53
C GLU A 48 -5.04 -10.89 8.81
N LYS A 49 -5.82 -11.34 7.82
CA LYS A 49 -7.26 -11.58 7.99
C LYS A 49 -7.54 -12.66 9.04
N ALA A 50 -6.73 -13.72 9.10
CA ALA A 50 -6.88 -14.79 10.09
C ALA A 50 -6.55 -14.32 11.51
N VAL A 51 -5.48 -13.53 11.67
CA VAL A 51 -5.12 -12.91 12.96
C VAL A 51 -6.22 -11.97 13.44
N LEU A 52 -6.74 -11.12 12.54
CA LEU A 52 -7.82 -10.18 12.86
C LEU A 52 -9.07 -10.92 13.35
N LEU A 53 -9.49 -11.99 12.65
CA LEU A 53 -10.63 -12.81 13.06
C LEU A 53 -10.41 -13.49 14.42
N ARG A 54 -9.18 -13.95 14.70
CA ARG A 54 -8.84 -14.54 16.01
C ARG A 54 -8.95 -13.51 17.14
N ASN A 55 -8.44 -12.30 16.92
CA ASN A 55 -8.50 -11.23 17.90
C ASN A 55 -9.95 -10.80 18.15
N TYR A 56 -10.73 -10.62 17.09
CA TYR A 56 -12.15 -10.28 17.19
C TYR A 56 -12.94 -11.34 17.98
N ARG A 57 -12.68 -12.63 17.76
CA ARG A 57 -13.31 -13.72 18.54
C ARG A 57 -12.92 -13.65 20.02
N LYS A 58 -11.64 -13.43 20.33
CA LYS A 58 -11.15 -13.27 21.71
C LYS A 58 -11.80 -12.08 22.40
N GLU A 59 -11.90 -10.95 21.71
CA GLU A 59 -12.49 -9.73 22.24
C GLU A 59 -14.00 -9.88 22.45
N LYS A 60 -14.71 -10.48 21.49
CA LYS A 60 -16.13 -10.82 21.63
C LYS A 60 -16.38 -11.77 22.80
N GLN A 61 -15.48 -12.71 23.05
CA GLN A 61 -15.55 -13.60 24.23
C GLN A 61 -15.28 -12.87 25.54
N ARG A 62 -14.40 -11.86 25.56
CA ARG A 62 -14.16 -11.03 26.76
C ARG A 62 -15.34 -10.13 27.07
N VAL A 63 -15.98 -9.56 26.04
CA VAL A 63 -17.14 -8.68 26.19
C VAL A 63 -18.41 -9.47 26.56
N ASN A 64 -18.55 -10.71 26.08
CA ASN A 64 -19.69 -11.59 26.42
C ASN A 64 -19.33 -12.66 27.48
N ALA A 65 -18.21 -12.52 28.19
CA ALA A 65 -17.94 -13.38 29.33
C ALA A 65 -18.93 -12.99 30.45
N PRO A 66 -19.71 -13.93 31.00
CA PRO A 66 -20.51 -13.64 32.19
C PRO A 66 -19.56 -13.15 33.28
N ALA A 67 -19.91 -12.03 33.91
CA ALA A 67 -19.15 -11.48 35.03
C ALA A 67 -18.89 -12.59 36.06
N PRO A 68 -17.67 -12.69 36.65
CA PRO A 68 -17.47 -13.60 37.77
C PRO A 68 -18.48 -13.22 38.85
N ALA A 69 -19.29 -14.20 39.25
CA ALA A 69 -20.22 -14.05 40.35
C ALA A 69 -19.47 -13.46 41.55
N THR A 70 -19.98 -12.33 42.03
CA THR A 70 -19.59 -11.71 43.28
C THR A 70 -19.75 -12.72 44.41
N ALA A 71 -18.65 -13.26 44.93
CA ALA A 71 -18.59 -13.76 46.30
C ALA A 71 -18.11 -12.57 47.14
N ALA A 72 -19.04 -11.87 47.79
CA ALA A 72 -19.50 -12.20 49.13
C ALA A 72 -18.33 -12.11 50.13
N ASP A 73 -18.31 -10.98 50.83
CA ASP A 73 -17.81 -10.77 52.19
C ASP A 73 -17.23 -12.04 52.87
N ASP A 74 -15.90 -12.16 52.86
CA ASP A 74 -15.19 -13.27 53.48
C ASP A 74 -14.29 -12.72 54.59
N SER A 75 -14.94 -12.16 55.62
CA SER A 75 -14.32 -11.80 56.89
C SER A 75 -13.87 -13.03 57.72
N ASN A 76 -13.96 -14.24 57.16
CA ASN A 76 -13.64 -15.50 57.83
C ASN A 76 -12.72 -16.45 57.04
N ALA A 77 -12.08 -15.99 55.97
CA ALA A 77 -11.05 -16.76 55.28
C ALA A 77 -9.69 -16.71 56.03
N PRO A 78 -8.96 -17.83 56.17
CA PRO A 78 -7.63 -17.83 56.78
C PRO A 78 -6.67 -16.99 55.93
N LYS A 79 -6.26 -15.82 56.45
CA LYS A 79 -5.31 -14.91 55.79
C LYS A 79 -4.06 -15.66 55.34
N SER A 80 -3.76 -15.54 54.05
CA SER A 80 -2.57 -16.13 53.43
C SER A 80 -1.30 -15.63 54.12
N PHE A 81 -0.25 -16.45 54.08
CA PHE A 81 1.07 -16.07 54.60
C PHE A 81 1.53 -14.69 54.09
N TYR A 82 1.25 -14.38 52.81
CA TYR A 82 1.62 -13.10 52.20
C TYR A 82 0.82 -11.92 52.77
N ASP A 83 -0.46 -12.10 53.10
CA ASP A 83 -1.27 -11.04 53.71
C ASP A 83 -0.75 -10.67 55.09
N LYS A 84 -0.30 -11.68 55.86
CA LYS A 84 0.34 -11.45 57.15
C LYS A 84 1.68 -10.74 56.99
N PHE A 85 2.52 -11.21 56.06
CA PHE A 85 3.85 -10.65 55.81
C PHE A 85 3.82 -9.15 55.43
N PHE A 86 2.94 -8.76 54.51
CA PHE A 86 2.84 -7.34 54.11
C PHE A 86 2.13 -6.47 55.15
N ALA A 87 1.26 -7.04 55.99
CA ALA A 87 0.68 -6.31 57.11
C ALA A 87 1.75 -5.97 58.16
N THR A 88 2.70 -6.88 58.44
CA THR A 88 3.80 -6.61 59.37
C THR A 88 4.71 -5.49 58.88
N ILE A 89 5.07 -5.50 57.58
CA ILE A 89 5.93 -4.46 56.99
C ILE A 89 5.30 -3.06 57.06
N LYS A 90 3.98 -2.95 56.99
CA LYS A 90 3.30 -1.65 57.04
C LYS A 90 3.17 -1.07 58.45
N ASN A 91 3.21 -1.91 59.48
CA ASN A 91 3.03 -1.46 60.86
C ASN A 91 4.36 -1.07 61.54
N ASP A 92 5.50 -1.51 61.01
CA ASP A 92 6.85 -1.20 61.55
C ASP A 92 7.54 0.01 60.87
N GLY A 93 6.79 0.81 60.09
CA GLY A 93 7.35 1.80 59.17
C GLY A 93 6.86 3.23 59.34
N ASP A 94 6.45 3.64 60.54
CA ASP A 94 5.91 4.97 60.81
C ASP A 94 6.84 5.73 61.78
N ASP A 95 7.96 6.26 61.26
CA ASP A 95 8.74 7.36 61.84
C ASP A 95 9.92 7.76 60.92
N ASN A 96 9.65 8.57 59.88
CA ASN A 96 10.58 9.65 59.50
C ASN A 96 9.98 10.62 58.46
N ILE A 97 9.50 11.75 58.95
CA ILE A 97 9.28 12.97 58.19
C ILE A 97 10.54 13.84 58.34
N SER A 98 11.24 14.16 57.26
CA SER A 98 11.95 15.43 56.95
C SER A 98 12.86 15.16 55.72
N SER A 99 13.22 16.04 54.80
CA SER A 99 13.22 17.49 54.70
C SER A 99 13.54 17.87 53.23
N LYS A 100 13.28 19.13 52.89
CA LYS A 100 13.63 19.85 51.65
C LYS A 100 14.92 19.40 50.95
N SER A 101 14.86 19.25 49.62
CA SER A 101 15.84 19.88 48.72
C SER A 101 15.26 20.06 47.31
N MET A 102 14.92 21.31 46.94
CA MET A 102 14.69 21.71 45.54
C MET A 102 16.05 21.88 44.86
N HIS A 103 16.80 20.79 44.68
CA HIS A 103 17.87 20.77 43.70
C HIS A 103 17.24 20.51 42.34
N LYS A 104 17.18 21.54 41.48
CA LYS A 104 17.10 21.32 40.03
C LYS A 104 18.40 20.64 39.63
N SER A 105 18.40 19.31 39.75
CA SER A 105 19.39 18.45 39.16
C SER A 105 19.52 18.83 37.68
N PRO A 106 20.74 18.79 37.09
CA PRO A 106 20.88 18.96 35.65
C PRO A 106 19.92 17.96 35.03
N THR A 107 18.93 18.45 34.29
CA THR A 107 17.95 17.60 33.62
C THR A 107 18.76 16.71 32.70
N THR A 108 19.07 15.50 33.17
CA THR A 108 19.66 14.45 32.36
C THR A 108 18.59 14.20 31.32
N HIS A 109 18.77 14.81 30.15
CA HIS A 109 17.80 14.75 29.08
C HIS A 109 17.73 13.28 28.68
N LYS A 110 16.78 12.55 29.27
CA LYS A 110 16.56 11.14 28.96
C LYS A 110 16.27 11.10 27.45
N PRO A 111 17.05 10.34 26.67
CA PRO A 111 16.84 10.30 25.23
C PRO A 111 15.38 9.89 24.98
N ASP A 112 14.70 10.60 24.08
CA ASP A 112 13.33 10.26 23.69
C ASP A 112 13.29 8.77 23.36
N PRO A 113 12.50 7.94 24.07
CA PRO A 113 12.43 6.50 23.83
C PRO A 113 12.04 6.18 22.38
N LEU A 114 11.38 7.12 21.70
CA LEU A 114 11.00 7.02 20.30
C LEU A 114 12.05 7.57 19.33
N PHE A 115 13.15 8.18 19.77
CA PHE A 115 14.15 8.79 18.89
C PHE A 115 14.73 7.78 17.89
N LYS A 116 15.14 6.60 18.39
CA LYS A 116 15.66 5.52 17.54
C LYS A 116 14.59 4.99 16.58
N ALA A 117 13.35 4.89 17.05
CA ALA A 117 12.22 4.44 16.22
C ALA A 117 11.89 5.46 15.11
N LYS A 118 11.83 6.75 15.44
CA LYS A 118 11.62 7.87 14.51
C LYS A 118 12.71 7.91 13.45
N ARG A 119 13.99 7.80 13.85
CA ARG A 119 15.12 7.75 12.91
C ARG A 119 15.04 6.54 11.97
N LYS A 120 14.73 5.35 12.48
CA LYS A 120 14.55 4.15 11.63
C LYS A 120 13.36 4.30 10.67
N ALA A 121 12.24 4.84 11.14
CA ALA A 121 11.06 5.06 10.30
C ALA A 121 11.36 6.07 9.17
N GLN A 122 12.12 7.11 9.47
CA GLN A 122 12.56 8.09 8.49
C GLN A 122 13.46 7.47 7.42
N LEU A 123 14.48 6.69 7.82
CA LEU A 123 15.35 5.98 6.87
C LEU A 123 14.55 5.05 5.95
N VAL A 124 13.60 4.29 6.49
CA VAL A 124 12.74 3.40 5.69
C VAL A 124 11.85 4.19 4.73
N LYS A 125 11.36 5.38 5.13
CA LYS A 125 10.57 6.26 4.27
C LYS A 125 11.42 6.81 3.12
N ASP A 126 12.64 7.23 3.41
CA ASP A 126 13.57 7.77 2.43
C ASP A 126 13.99 6.70 1.41
N GLU A 127 14.33 5.49 1.86
CA GLU A 127 14.61 4.35 0.97
C GLU A 127 13.44 4.02 0.04
N ARG A 128 12.20 4.06 0.55
CA ARG A 128 10.99 3.84 -0.26
C ARG A 128 10.82 4.94 -1.31
N ASN A 129 11.09 6.19 -0.95
CA ASN A 129 10.99 7.32 -1.86
C ASN A 129 12.05 7.22 -2.98
N VAL A 130 13.30 6.89 -2.64
CA VAL A 130 14.36 6.66 -3.63
C VAL A 130 13.97 5.54 -4.60
N LYS A 131 13.46 4.41 -4.09
CA LYS A 131 12.99 3.31 -4.96
C LYS A 131 11.86 3.74 -5.90
N ARG A 132 10.91 4.54 -5.42
CA ARG A 132 9.83 5.09 -6.26
C ARG A 132 10.36 6.01 -7.35
N GLN A 133 11.28 6.91 -7.01
CA GLN A 133 11.89 7.84 -7.98
C GLN A 133 12.66 7.08 -9.08
N ILE A 134 13.43 6.05 -8.72
CA ILE A 134 14.15 5.22 -9.70
C ILE A 134 13.17 4.52 -10.65
N ILE A 135 12.06 3.98 -10.13
CA ILE A 135 11.05 3.32 -10.95
C ILE A 135 10.39 4.34 -11.89
N GLU A 136 10.04 5.51 -11.38
CA GLU A 136 9.41 6.57 -12.16
C GLU A 136 10.31 7.08 -13.28
N GLN A 137 11.61 7.26 -13.01
CA GLN A 137 12.60 7.62 -14.03
C GLN A 137 12.68 6.56 -15.13
N LYS A 138 12.73 5.27 -14.76
CA LYS A 138 12.75 4.16 -15.73
C LYS A 138 11.48 4.11 -16.58
N VAL A 139 10.31 4.42 -16.01
CA VAL A 139 9.05 4.50 -16.76
C VAL A 139 9.07 5.68 -17.72
N LYS A 140 9.46 6.87 -17.25
CA LYS A 140 9.58 8.09 -18.08
C LYS A 140 10.53 7.90 -19.26
N GLU A 141 11.66 7.21 -19.06
CA GLU A 141 12.58 6.89 -20.15
C GLU A 141 11.96 5.95 -21.20
N LYS A 142 11.23 4.93 -20.76
CA LYS A 142 10.52 4.01 -21.66
C LYS A 142 9.43 4.74 -22.44
N GLU A 143 8.67 5.61 -21.79
CA GLU A 143 7.65 6.43 -22.43
C GLU A 143 8.24 7.37 -23.48
N LYS A 144 9.33 8.08 -23.15
CA LYS A 144 10.07 8.91 -24.12
C LYS A 144 10.56 8.11 -25.32
N LYS A 145 11.06 6.88 -25.11
CA LYS A 145 11.49 5.99 -26.22
C LYS A 145 10.32 5.56 -27.09
N VAL A 146 9.18 5.20 -26.49
CA VAL A 146 7.95 4.83 -27.22
C VAL A 146 7.42 6.03 -28.01
N GLU A 147 7.38 7.22 -27.42
CA GLU A 147 6.93 8.44 -28.07
C GLU A 147 7.83 8.79 -29.27
N LYS A 148 9.16 8.76 -29.10
CA LYS A 148 10.12 8.94 -30.20
C LYS A 148 9.90 7.92 -31.32
N ARG A 149 9.68 6.65 -30.97
CA ARG A 149 9.38 5.60 -31.95
C ARG A 149 8.07 5.86 -32.70
N LYS A 150 7.00 6.24 -32.00
CA LYS A 150 5.71 6.59 -32.62
C LYS A 150 5.84 7.78 -33.56
N LYS A 151 6.50 8.86 -33.14
CA LYS A 151 6.79 10.03 -33.98
C LYS A 151 7.58 9.66 -35.23
N ARG A 152 8.64 8.86 -35.08
CA ARG A 152 9.44 8.35 -36.21
C ARG A 152 8.58 7.50 -37.14
N HIS A 153 7.75 6.62 -36.61
CA HIS A 153 6.85 5.79 -37.41
C HIS A 153 5.91 6.64 -38.25
N VAL A 154 5.18 7.58 -37.63
CA VAL A 154 4.25 8.49 -38.34
C VAL A 154 4.97 9.24 -39.45
N LYS A 155 6.16 9.77 -39.16
CA LYS A 155 6.98 10.50 -40.13
C LYS A 155 7.41 9.65 -41.33
N LEU A 156 7.77 8.38 -41.09
CA LEU A 156 8.19 7.44 -42.14
C LEU A 156 7.02 6.79 -42.89
N SER A 157 5.86 6.65 -42.24
CA SER A 157 4.66 6.07 -42.84
C SER A 157 3.85 7.07 -43.66
N LEU A 158 4.19 8.37 -43.58
CA LEU A 158 3.48 9.41 -44.32
C LEU A 158 3.63 9.20 -45.83
N ARG A 159 2.49 9.17 -46.53
CA ARG A 159 2.40 9.00 -47.98
C ARG A 159 1.62 10.16 -48.60
N THR A 160 1.88 10.46 -49.86
CA THR A 160 1.15 11.46 -50.66
C THR A 160 -0.25 10.93 -51.02
N LYS A 161 -1.11 11.79 -51.61
CA LYS A 161 -2.43 11.38 -52.13
C LYS A 161 -2.35 10.22 -53.13
N THR A 162 -1.24 10.13 -53.87
CA THR A 162 -0.95 9.06 -54.83
C THR A 162 -0.28 7.83 -54.19
N GLY A 163 -0.12 7.81 -52.86
CA GLY A 163 0.47 6.69 -52.11
C GLY A 163 2.01 6.63 -52.12
N GLN A 164 2.68 7.58 -52.79
CA GLN A 164 4.14 7.64 -52.80
C GLN A 164 4.69 8.07 -51.44
N PRO A 165 5.86 7.55 -51.00
CA PRO A 165 6.46 7.94 -49.73
C PRO A 165 6.89 9.41 -49.74
N VAL A 166 6.67 10.13 -48.63
CA VAL A 166 7.10 11.53 -48.51
C VAL A 166 8.60 11.60 -48.22
N VAL A 167 9.41 11.71 -49.28
CA VAL A 167 10.89 11.64 -49.23
C VAL A 167 11.55 12.79 -48.46
N LYS A 168 10.89 13.95 -48.35
CA LYS A 168 11.38 15.14 -47.62
C LYS A 168 11.86 14.83 -46.20
N HIS A 169 11.15 13.91 -45.53
CA HIS A 169 11.47 13.50 -44.17
C HIS A 169 12.74 12.65 -44.06
N GLN A 170 12.97 11.78 -45.04
CA GLN A 170 14.14 10.89 -45.11
C GLN A 170 15.39 11.67 -45.45
N ILE A 171 15.32 12.59 -46.43
CA ILE A 171 16.44 13.47 -46.81
C ILE A 171 16.87 14.32 -45.62
N LYS A 172 15.93 14.92 -44.88
CA LYS A 172 16.25 15.71 -43.69
C LYS A 172 17.01 14.91 -42.63
N ASP A 173 16.66 13.63 -42.44
CA ASP A 173 17.31 12.77 -41.46
C ASP A 173 18.72 12.34 -41.91
N ILE A 174 18.90 12.08 -43.21
CA ILE A 174 20.23 11.80 -43.80
C ILE A 174 21.14 13.01 -43.63
N LEU A 175 20.67 14.21 -43.99
CA LEU A 175 21.44 15.45 -43.85
C LEU A 175 21.78 15.76 -42.40
N ALA A 176 20.86 15.54 -41.46
CA ALA A 176 21.14 15.71 -40.04
C ALA A 176 22.23 14.74 -39.56
N LYS A 177 22.19 13.48 -40.01
CA LYS A 177 23.19 12.46 -39.67
C LYS A 177 24.57 12.81 -40.22
N LEU A 178 24.64 13.31 -41.45
CA LEU A 178 25.89 13.77 -42.07
C LEU A 178 26.47 14.96 -41.30
N LYS A 179 25.65 15.94 -40.90
CA LYS A 179 26.09 17.10 -40.11
C LYS A 179 26.55 16.76 -38.69
N SER A 180 25.96 15.74 -38.06
CA SER A 180 26.39 15.29 -36.73
C SER A 180 27.61 14.37 -36.74
N SER A 181 28.07 13.97 -37.93
CA SER A 181 29.23 13.08 -38.12
C SER A 181 30.49 13.84 -38.53
N GLN A 182 30.39 15.15 -38.76
CA GLN A 182 31.52 16.09 -38.84
C GLN A 182 31.72 16.72 -37.46
#